data_AF-A0A2N2X5D5-F1
#
_entry.id   AF-A0A2N2X5D5-F1
#
_cell.length_a   1.000
_cell.length_b   1.000
_cell.length_c   1.000
_cell.angle_alpha   90.00
_cell.angle_beta   90.00
_cell.angle_gamma   90.00
#
_symmetry.space_group_name_H-M   'P 1'
#
loop_
_entity.id
_entity.type
_entity.pdbx_description
1 polymer ?
#
loop_
_entity_poly.entity_id
_entity_poly.type
_entity_poly.pdbx_seq_one_letter_code
_entity_poly.pdbx_strand_id
1 'polypeptide(L)'
;MNFKSELADAFKRFHYYFPDHTIPTIYTHVSGFNQSLVIDSTYIGISLDKYLGNDSKFYGMLRTPMYLRYSMRPDKISSDVMLAVGLTEFPYEHKPDNLISQMIYHGKLQVFLDAMLPHLADTVKWGMPDSKLRWCEKNERQMWMYLIENKLLFSSDYKDIKRYIDDGPFTTTFSRESPSRTGRWLGYQIVKSYLKQHPELNLQKLMQLSDYQQVLSDSKYKP
;
A
#
# COMPACT_ATOMS: atom_id res chain seq x y z
N MET A 1 -22.28 -5.31 0.40
CA MET A 1 -21.18 -4.35 0.09
C MET A 1 -21.10 -4.24 -1.42
N ASN A 2 -21.19 -3.02 -1.97
CA ASN A 2 -21.27 -2.82 -3.43
C ASN A 2 -20.01 -2.11 -3.92
N PHE A 3 -18.95 -2.89 -4.20
CA PHE A 3 -17.67 -2.38 -4.68
C PHE A 3 -17.80 -1.48 -5.92
N LYS A 4 -18.88 -1.63 -6.72
CA LYS A 4 -19.14 -0.77 -7.88
C LYS A 4 -19.36 0.69 -7.48
N SER A 5 -20.12 0.93 -6.41
CA SER A 5 -20.35 2.29 -5.92
C SER A 5 -19.08 2.89 -5.31
N GLU A 6 -18.34 2.10 -4.54
CA GLU A 6 -17.06 2.51 -3.96
C GLU A 6 -16.05 2.89 -5.05
N LEU A 7 -15.94 2.08 -6.11
CA LEU A 7 -15.08 2.37 -7.25
C LEU A 7 -15.56 3.58 -8.04
N ALA A 8 -16.86 3.73 -8.29
CA ALA A 8 -17.39 4.90 -8.97
C ALA A 8 -17.03 6.20 -8.23
N ASP A 9 -17.14 6.21 -6.90
CA ASP A 9 -16.77 7.39 -6.10
C ASP A 9 -15.25 7.57 -6.01
N ALA A 10 -14.48 6.49 -5.94
CA ALA A 10 -13.02 6.55 -5.98
C ALA A 10 -12.50 7.13 -7.31
N PHE A 11 -13.07 6.73 -8.45
CA PHE A 11 -12.68 7.26 -9.76
C PHE A 11 -13.12 8.72 -9.98
N LYS A 12 -14.25 9.16 -9.40
CA LYS A 12 -14.58 10.60 -9.37
C LYS A 12 -13.51 11.40 -8.62
N ARG A 13 -13.06 10.90 -7.47
CA ARG A 13 -11.98 11.53 -6.69
C ARG A 13 -10.66 11.50 -7.45
N PHE A 14 -10.34 10.38 -8.08
CA PHE A 14 -9.15 10.24 -8.93
C PHE A 14 -9.14 11.31 -10.02
N HIS A 15 -10.23 11.44 -10.78
CA HIS A 15 -10.36 12.45 -11.82
C HIS A 15 -10.28 13.89 -11.29
N TYR A 16 -10.83 14.14 -10.09
CA TYR A 16 -10.70 15.46 -9.44
C TYR A 16 -9.23 15.83 -9.15
N TYR A 17 -8.44 14.88 -8.62
CA TYR A 17 -7.03 15.14 -8.30
C TYR A 17 -6.09 15.05 -9.52
N PHE A 18 -6.47 14.26 -10.52
CA PHE A 18 -5.65 13.89 -11.68
C PHE A 18 -6.48 13.98 -12.98
N PRO A 19 -6.93 15.19 -13.38
CA PRO A 19 -7.87 15.35 -14.50
C PRO A 19 -7.31 14.91 -15.86
N ASP A 20 -5.99 14.93 -16.02
CA ASP A 20 -5.30 14.55 -17.26
C ASP A 20 -5.14 13.02 -17.44
N HIS A 21 -5.47 12.23 -16.41
CA HIS A 21 -5.37 10.77 -16.46
C HIS A 21 -6.66 10.13 -16.99
N THR A 22 -6.53 9.06 -17.76
CA THR A 22 -7.67 8.32 -18.31
C THR A 22 -8.27 7.42 -17.22
N ILE A 23 -9.61 7.41 -17.13
CA ILE A 23 -10.31 6.46 -16.24
C ILE A 23 -10.45 5.13 -16.98
N PRO A 24 -9.89 4.02 -16.46
CA PRO A 24 -9.95 2.74 -17.14
C PRO A 24 -11.34 2.10 -17.06
N THR A 25 -11.69 1.31 -18.08
CA THR A 25 -12.92 0.51 -18.09
C THR A 25 -12.75 -0.74 -17.22
N ILE A 26 -13.73 -1.04 -16.38
CA ILE A 26 -13.65 -2.14 -15.42
C ILE A 26 -14.39 -3.37 -15.95
N TYR A 27 -13.70 -4.50 -16.02
CA TYR A 27 -14.23 -5.81 -16.35
C TYR A 27 -14.09 -6.76 -15.16
N THR A 28 -15.01 -7.71 -15.03
CA THR A 28 -14.92 -8.78 -14.04
C THR A 28 -14.85 -10.12 -14.75
N HIS A 29 -14.01 -11.03 -14.26
CA HIS A 29 -13.84 -12.36 -14.83
C HIS A 29 -13.53 -13.40 -13.75
N VAL A 30 -13.46 -14.66 -14.15
CA VAL A 30 -12.98 -15.79 -13.35
C VAL A 30 -11.68 -16.24 -13.99
N SER A 31 -10.58 -16.16 -13.24
CA SER A 31 -9.22 -16.35 -13.78
C SER A 31 -8.65 -17.75 -13.56
N GLY A 32 -9.32 -18.60 -12.78
CA GLY A 32 -8.76 -19.86 -12.29
C GLY A 32 -7.78 -19.65 -11.13
N PHE A 33 -8.05 -18.66 -10.27
CA PHE A 33 -7.28 -18.29 -9.08
C PHE A 33 -5.85 -17.78 -9.35
N ASN A 34 -5.59 -17.27 -10.56
CA ASN A 34 -4.28 -16.76 -10.96
C ASN A 34 -3.99 -15.38 -10.32
N GLN A 35 -4.04 -14.30 -11.11
CA GLN A 35 -3.82 -12.92 -10.64
C GLN A 35 -5.13 -12.31 -10.13
N SER A 36 -5.08 -11.48 -9.10
CA SER A 36 -6.27 -10.76 -8.59
C SER A 36 -6.77 -9.69 -9.55
N LEU A 37 -5.84 -8.98 -10.18
CA LEU A 37 -6.10 -7.89 -11.10
C LEU A 37 -5.19 -8.01 -12.32
N VAL A 38 -5.71 -7.61 -13.48
CA VAL A 38 -4.94 -7.32 -14.69
C VAL A 38 -5.22 -5.87 -15.03
N ILE A 39 -4.19 -5.04 -15.17
CA ILE A 39 -4.33 -3.61 -15.42
C ILE A 39 -3.51 -3.20 -16.65
N ASP A 40 -4.11 -2.32 -17.44
CA ASP A 40 -3.49 -1.56 -18.52
C ASP A 40 -4.04 -0.12 -18.44
N SER A 41 -3.45 0.79 -19.20
CA SER A 41 -3.82 2.19 -19.38
C SER A 41 -5.31 2.46 -19.61
N THR A 42 -6.05 1.52 -20.22
CA THR A 42 -7.46 1.72 -20.61
C THR A 42 -8.44 0.75 -19.96
N TYR A 43 -7.97 -0.31 -19.29
CA TYR A 43 -8.85 -1.30 -18.69
C TYR A 43 -8.27 -1.97 -17.43
N ILE A 44 -9.19 -2.40 -16.55
CA ILE A 44 -8.89 -3.19 -15.35
C ILE A 44 -9.77 -4.44 -15.37
N GLY A 45 -9.16 -5.62 -15.38
CA GLY A 45 -9.81 -6.91 -15.18
C GLY A 45 -9.73 -7.35 -13.71
N ILE A 46 -10.87 -7.55 -13.07
CA ILE A 46 -10.99 -8.03 -11.69
C ILE A 46 -11.34 -9.52 -11.67
N SER A 47 -10.49 -10.33 -11.06
CA SER A 47 -10.69 -11.77 -10.91
C SER A 47 -11.54 -12.06 -9.67
N LEU A 48 -12.85 -12.25 -9.83
CA LEU A 48 -13.78 -12.41 -8.69
C LEU A 48 -13.50 -13.65 -7.84
N ASP A 49 -12.89 -14.67 -8.44
CA ASP A 49 -12.43 -15.88 -7.77
C ASP A 49 -11.26 -15.64 -6.79
N LYS A 50 -10.64 -14.45 -6.83
CA LYS A 50 -9.63 -14.01 -5.85
C LYS A 50 -10.22 -13.24 -4.67
N TYR A 51 -11.54 -13.04 -4.64
CA TYR A 51 -12.25 -12.28 -3.61
C TYR A 51 -13.47 -13.02 -3.04
N LEU A 52 -13.38 -14.34 -2.87
CA LEU A 52 -14.47 -15.20 -2.38
C LEU A 52 -14.67 -15.16 -0.85
N GLY A 53 -13.81 -14.42 -0.13
CA GLY A 53 -13.76 -14.43 1.33
C GLY A 53 -12.61 -15.30 1.84
N ASN A 54 -11.97 -14.84 2.92
CA ASN A 54 -10.79 -15.47 3.54
C ASN A 54 -11.00 -16.96 3.88
N ASP A 55 -12.24 -17.34 4.23
CA ASP A 55 -12.63 -18.69 4.66
C ASP A 55 -13.17 -19.57 3.50
N SER A 56 -13.02 -19.13 2.25
CA SER A 56 -13.44 -19.92 1.09
C SER A 56 -12.75 -21.28 1.05
N LYS A 57 -13.56 -22.35 0.90
CA LYS A 57 -13.08 -23.73 0.79
C LYS A 57 -12.06 -23.94 -0.34
N PHE A 58 -12.18 -23.17 -1.42
CA PHE A 58 -11.28 -23.26 -2.58
C PHE A 58 -9.86 -22.82 -2.22
N TYR A 59 -9.70 -21.77 -1.41
CA TYR A 59 -8.39 -21.34 -0.93
C TYR A 59 -7.74 -22.39 -0.02
N GLY A 60 -8.57 -23.14 0.74
CA GLY A 60 -8.16 -24.33 1.47
C GLY A 60 -7.59 -25.42 0.57
N MET A 61 -8.34 -25.82 -0.46
CA MET A 61 -7.94 -26.85 -1.42
C MET A 61 -6.67 -26.49 -2.19
N LEU A 62 -6.51 -25.21 -2.54
CA LEU A 62 -5.32 -24.67 -3.22
C LEU A 62 -4.12 -24.45 -2.29
N ARG A 63 -4.27 -24.75 -0.99
CA ARG A 63 -3.24 -24.51 0.05
C ARG A 63 -2.73 -23.06 0.05
N THR A 64 -3.59 -22.09 -0.26
CA THR A 64 -3.22 -20.68 -0.25
C THR A 64 -2.79 -20.27 1.17
N PRO A 65 -1.63 -19.61 1.36
CA PRO A 65 -1.18 -19.18 2.69
C PRO A 65 -2.21 -18.29 3.41
N MET A 66 -2.40 -18.51 4.72
CA MET A 66 -3.40 -17.78 5.51
C MET A 66 -3.22 -16.26 5.52
N TYR A 67 -1.97 -15.78 5.51
CA TYR A 67 -1.69 -14.34 5.51
C TYR A 67 -2.18 -13.66 4.22
N LEU A 68 -2.15 -14.35 3.08
CA LEU A 68 -2.68 -13.85 1.80
C LEU A 68 -4.21 -13.85 1.80
N ARG A 69 -4.84 -14.87 2.39
CA ARG A 69 -6.30 -15.02 2.41
C ARG A 69 -7.02 -13.86 3.09
N TYR A 70 -6.37 -13.16 4.03
CA TYR A 70 -6.97 -11.99 4.67
C TYR A 70 -7.35 -10.93 3.64
N SER A 71 -6.56 -10.75 2.58
CA SER A 71 -6.85 -9.79 1.51
C SER A 71 -7.74 -10.36 0.40
N MET A 72 -8.10 -11.64 0.45
CA MET A 72 -8.92 -12.31 -0.57
C MET A 72 -10.41 -12.24 -0.25
N ARG A 73 -10.90 -11.03 0.02
CA ARG A 73 -12.28 -10.76 0.46
C ARG A 73 -12.97 -9.71 -0.41
N PRO A 74 -14.32 -9.75 -0.56
CA PRO A 74 -15.03 -8.82 -1.43
C PRO A 74 -14.78 -7.32 -1.11
N ASP A 75 -14.60 -6.99 0.17
CA ASP A 75 -14.34 -5.62 0.65
C ASP A 75 -12.98 -5.07 0.21
N LYS A 76 -12.04 -5.93 -0.22
CA LYS A 76 -10.71 -5.52 -0.68
C LYS A 76 -10.66 -5.04 -2.12
N ILE A 77 -11.68 -5.34 -2.93
CA ILE A 77 -11.70 -5.07 -4.37
C ILE A 77 -11.41 -3.60 -4.66
N SER A 78 -12.14 -2.68 -4.01
CA SER A 78 -11.98 -1.23 -4.24
C SER A 78 -10.58 -0.74 -3.88
N SER A 79 -10.05 -1.19 -2.73
CA SER A 79 -8.69 -0.89 -2.28
C SER A 79 -7.61 -1.44 -3.21
N ASP A 80 -7.73 -2.68 -3.67
CA ASP A 80 -6.73 -3.31 -4.54
C ASP A 80 -6.72 -2.67 -5.92
N VAL A 81 -7.90 -2.37 -6.47
CA VAL A 81 -8.03 -1.67 -7.76
C VAL A 81 -7.38 -0.30 -7.69
N MET A 82 -7.68 0.50 -6.66
CA MET A 82 -7.05 1.82 -6.54
C MET A 82 -5.54 1.71 -6.27
N LEU A 83 -5.08 0.71 -5.53
CA LEU A 83 -3.65 0.48 -5.36
C LEU A 83 -2.97 0.16 -6.70
N ALA A 84 -3.58 -0.69 -7.52
CA ALA A 84 -3.09 -1.02 -8.86
C ALA A 84 -3.05 0.22 -9.77
N VAL A 85 -4.08 1.08 -9.74
CA VAL A 85 -4.08 2.37 -10.44
C VAL A 85 -2.90 3.22 -9.96
N GLY A 86 -2.74 3.41 -8.65
CA GLY A 86 -1.64 4.21 -8.10
C GLY A 86 -0.25 3.69 -8.50
N LEU A 87 -0.06 2.37 -8.50
CA LEU A 87 1.20 1.73 -8.94
C LEU A 87 1.46 1.90 -10.45
N THR A 88 0.40 1.96 -11.26
CA THR A 88 0.51 2.07 -12.72
C THR A 88 0.75 3.52 -13.15
N GLU A 89 0.03 4.47 -12.56
CA GLU A 89 0.10 5.89 -12.90
C GLU A 89 1.29 6.61 -12.26
N PHE A 90 1.79 6.09 -11.13
CA PHE A 90 2.92 6.65 -10.41
C PHE A 90 3.99 5.59 -10.19
N PRO A 91 4.67 5.11 -11.26
CA PRO A 91 5.66 4.05 -11.14
C PRO A 91 6.87 4.48 -10.28
N TYR A 92 7.50 3.49 -9.66
CA TYR A 92 8.73 3.72 -8.91
C TYR A 92 9.93 3.85 -9.86
N GLU A 93 10.42 5.08 -10.05
CA GLU A 93 11.57 5.35 -10.93
C GLU A 93 12.82 5.87 -10.19
N HIS A 94 12.91 5.64 -8.88
CA HIS A 94 13.80 6.43 -8.02
C HIS A 94 15.21 5.84 -7.93
N LYS A 95 16.20 6.75 -7.92
CA LYS A 95 17.60 6.45 -7.64
C LYS A 95 18.13 7.42 -6.56
N PRO A 96 18.85 6.95 -5.53
CA PRO A 96 19.22 5.54 -5.29
C PRO A 96 18.01 4.68 -4.89
N ASP A 97 17.95 3.46 -5.40
CA ASP A 97 16.99 2.47 -4.91
C ASP A 97 17.49 1.90 -3.59
N ASN A 98 17.00 2.46 -2.49
CA ASN A 98 17.32 2.06 -1.12
C ASN A 98 16.06 1.92 -0.28
N LEU A 99 16.21 1.36 0.92
CA LEU A 99 15.09 1.04 1.79
C LEU A 99 14.19 2.27 2.06
N ILE A 100 14.77 3.43 2.42
CA ILE A 100 13.98 4.63 2.70
C ILE A 100 13.20 5.13 1.49
N SER A 101 13.78 5.02 0.29
CA SER A 101 13.10 5.42 -0.95
C SER A 101 11.88 4.54 -1.22
N GLN A 102 12.02 3.23 -1.01
CA GLN A 102 10.90 2.27 -1.11
C GLN A 102 9.84 2.52 -0.03
N MET A 103 10.26 2.83 1.20
CA MET A 103 9.35 3.18 2.29
C MET A 103 8.50 4.40 1.92
N ILE A 104 9.13 5.51 1.52
CA ILE A 104 8.45 6.77 1.19
C ILE A 104 7.55 6.60 -0.04
N TYR A 105 8.01 5.90 -1.08
CA TYR A 105 7.19 5.58 -2.25
C TYR A 105 5.89 4.86 -1.87
N HIS A 106 5.98 3.78 -1.10
CA HIS A 106 4.80 3.07 -0.64
C HIS A 106 3.96 3.88 0.35
N GLY A 107 4.58 4.78 1.13
CA GLY A 107 3.89 5.74 1.97
C GLY A 107 3.03 6.72 1.17
N LYS A 108 3.55 7.24 0.05
CA LYS A 108 2.81 8.09 -0.89
C LYS A 108 1.60 7.36 -1.47
N LEU A 109 1.78 6.10 -1.89
CA LEU A 109 0.68 5.27 -2.40
C LEU A 109 -0.39 5.03 -1.33
N GLN A 110 -0.02 4.90 -0.06
CA GLN A 110 -1.01 4.77 1.01
C GLN A 110 -1.78 6.07 1.25
N VAL A 111 -1.13 7.24 1.20
CA VAL A 111 -1.84 8.54 1.25
C VAL A 111 -2.76 8.71 0.04
N PHE A 112 -2.32 8.27 -1.14
CA PHE A 112 -3.18 8.21 -2.32
C PHE A 112 -4.43 7.36 -2.06
N LEU A 113 -4.28 6.16 -1.50
CA LEU A 113 -5.43 5.32 -1.13
C LEU A 113 -6.37 6.01 -0.14
N ASP A 114 -5.84 6.73 0.86
CA ASP A 114 -6.66 7.48 1.82
C ASP A 114 -7.50 8.57 1.12
N ALA A 115 -6.93 9.24 0.11
CA ALA A 115 -7.64 10.25 -0.66
C ALA A 115 -8.70 9.65 -1.60
N MET A 116 -8.44 8.47 -2.16
CA MET A 116 -9.37 7.77 -3.05
C MET A 116 -10.52 7.11 -2.30
N LEU A 117 -10.24 6.57 -1.10
CA LEU A 117 -11.14 5.72 -0.32
C LEU A 117 -11.26 6.20 1.13
N PRO A 118 -11.69 7.45 1.39
CA PRO A 118 -11.66 8.06 2.73
C PRO A 118 -12.60 7.41 3.73
N HIS A 119 -13.62 6.69 3.27
CA HIS A 119 -14.60 6.01 4.12
C HIS A 119 -14.30 4.52 4.29
N LEU A 120 -13.26 4.01 3.62
CA LEU A 120 -12.88 2.61 3.73
C LEU A 120 -11.97 2.43 4.95
N ALA A 121 -12.23 1.39 5.74
CA ALA A 121 -11.47 1.11 6.95
C ALA A 121 -9.99 0.84 6.64
N ASP A 122 -9.10 1.27 7.55
CA ASP A 122 -7.65 1.08 7.40
C ASP A 122 -7.26 -0.40 7.32
N THR A 123 -7.96 -1.28 8.04
CA THR A 123 -7.75 -2.74 7.97
C THR A 123 -7.95 -3.31 6.56
N VAL A 124 -8.84 -2.69 5.79
CA VAL A 124 -9.12 -3.06 4.39
C VAL A 124 -8.09 -2.44 3.46
N LYS A 125 -7.78 -1.15 3.61
CA LYS A 125 -6.75 -0.47 2.79
C LYS A 125 -5.38 -1.13 2.94
N TRP A 126 -4.98 -1.46 4.17
CA TRP A 126 -3.72 -2.14 4.47
C TRP A 126 -3.75 -3.64 4.20
N GLY A 127 -4.95 -4.24 4.16
CA GLY A 127 -5.11 -5.69 4.00
C GLY A 127 -4.49 -6.47 5.17
N MET A 128 -4.66 -5.98 6.40
CA MET A 128 -4.22 -6.68 7.61
C MET A 128 -5.20 -6.49 8.78
N PRO A 129 -5.24 -7.44 9.73
CA PRO A 129 -6.06 -7.30 10.92
C PRO A 129 -5.72 -6.06 11.73
N ASP A 130 -6.73 -5.53 12.41
CA ASP A 130 -6.63 -4.40 13.33
C ASP A 130 -5.58 -4.60 14.43
N SER A 131 -5.37 -5.85 14.90
CA SER A 131 -4.30 -6.19 15.84
C SER A 131 -2.90 -5.93 15.27
N LYS A 132 -2.69 -6.10 13.96
CA LYS A 132 -1.42 -5.81 13.28
C LYS A 132 -1.19 -4.31 13.13
N LEU A 133 -2.25 -3.54 12.85
CA LEU A 133 -2.17 -2.08 12.79
C LEU A 133 -1.80 -1.50 14.15
N ARG A 134 -2.49 -1.92 15.22
CA ARG A 134 -2.15 -1.54 16.60
C ARG A 134 -0.72 -1.94 16.98
N TRP A 135 -0.25 -3.08 16.48
CA TRP A 135 1.13 -3.49 16.71
C TRP A 135 2.10 -2.48 16.08
N CYS A 136 1.86 -2.04 14.85
CA CYS A 136 2.69 -1.01 14.23
C CYS A 136 2.69 0.30 15.03
N GLU A 137 1.52 0.79 15.45
CA GLU A 137 1.39 2.01 16.25
C GLU A 137 2.17 1.90 17.57
N LYS A 138 2.00 0.79 18.31
CA LYS A 138 2.68 0.56 19.58
C LYS A 138 4.21 0.44 19.44
N ASN A 139 4.68 -0.08 18.30
CA ASN A 139 6.10 -0.37 18.08
C ASN A 139 6.78 0.61 17.12
N GLU A 140 6.11 1.70 16.71
CA GLU A 140 6.59 2.67 15.72
C GLU A 140 8.01 3.14 16.04
N ARG A 141 8.19 3.68 17.26
CA ARG A 141 9.49 4.16 17.73
C ARG A 141 10.55 3.06 17.76
N GLN A 142 10.22 1.86 18.21
CA GLN A 142 11.16 0.74 18.26
C GLN A 142 11.60 0.32 16.86
N MET A 143 10.67 0.20 15.91
CA MET A 143 10.99 -0.12 14.52
C MET A 143 11.90 0.94 13.92
N TRP A 144 11.58 2.22 14.14
CA TRP A 144 12.37 3.34 13.62
C TRP A 144 13.80 3.36 14.18
N MET A 145 13.95 3.24 15.50
CA MET A 145 15.27 3.20 16.15
C MET A 145 16.10 2.02 15.63
N TYR A 146 15.48 0.85 15.47
CA TYR A 146 16.18 -0.32 14.94
C TYR A 146 16.76 -0.07 13.53
N LEU A 147 15.98 0.54 12.63
CA LEU A 147 16.46 0.85 11.27
C LEU A 147 17.63 1.85 11.29
N ILE A 148 17.62 2.82 12.22
CA ILE A 148 18.71 3.80 12.39
C ILE A 148 19.96 3.12 12.94
N GLU A 149 19.84 2.41 14.07
CA GLU A 149 20.96 1.77 14.78
C GLU A 149 21.71 0.78 13.88
N ASN A 150 20.96 0.05 13.04
CA ASN A 150 21.51 -0.92 12.10
C ASN A 150 21.87 -0.31 10.72
N LYS A 151 21.79 1.02 10.58
CA LYS A 151 22.12 1.76 9.35
C LYS A 151 21.36 1.26 8.10
N LEU A 152 20.12 0.81 8.29
CA LEU A 152 19.32 0.15 7.25
C LEU A 152 18.61 1.13 6.32
N LEU A 153 18.31 2.36 6.77
CA LEU A 153 17.51 3.32 6.00
C LEU A 153 18.05 3.55 4.58
N PHE A 154 19.37 3.67 4.45
CA PHE A 154 20.02 3.92 3.15
C PHE A 154 20.63 2.64 2.54
N SER A 155 20.30 1.46 3.06
CA SER A 155 20.73 0.18 2.48
C SER A 155 20.06 -0.02 1.12
N SER A 156 20.87 -0.36 0.11
CA SER A 156 20.41 -0.84 -1.20
C SER A 156 20.51 -2.38 -1.32
N ASP A 157 20.74 -3.09 -0.21
CA ASP A 157 20.71 -4.55 -0.22
C ASP A 157 19.29 -5.06 -0.47
N TYR A 158 19.12 -5.85 -1.53
CA TYR A 158 17.83 -6.41 -1.92
C TYR A 158 17.15 -7.21 -0.81
N LYS A 159 17.91 -7.93 0.03
CA LYS A 159 17.34 -8.71 1.15
C LYS A 159 16.78 -7.80 2.22
N ASP A 160 17.42 -6.67 2.49
CA ASP A 160 16.90 -5.69 3.45
C ASP A 160 15.64 -5.02 2.91
N ILE A 161 15.65 -4.55 1.66
CA ILE A 161 14.47 -3.98 1.01
C ILE A 161 13.31 -4.98 1.07
N LYS A 162 13.52 -6.20 0.57
CA LYS A 162 12.51 -7.26 0.59
C LYS A 162 11.97 -7.53 1.99
N ARG A 163 12.83 -7.58 3.01
CA ARG A 163 12.43 -7.90 4.39
C ARG A 163 11.41 -6.91 4.96
N TYR A 164 11.54 -5.63 4.64
CA TYR A 164 10.69 -4.57 5.21
C TYR A 164 9.58 -4.08 4.26
N ILE A 165 9.74 -4.33 2.96
CA ILE A 165 8.84 -3.83 1.91
C ILE A 165 7.94 -4.91 1.35
N ASP A 166 8.38 -6.14 1.18
CA ASP A 166 7.55 -7.17 0.54
C ASP A 166 6.50 -7.74 1.50
N ASP A 167 5.48 -8.37 0.91
CA ASP A 167 4.47 -9.07 1.68
C ASP A 167 4.99 -10.41 2.22
N GLY A 168 4.33 -10.90 3.27
CA GLY A 168 4.74 -12.09 3.99
C GLY A 168 3.92 -12.29 5.26
N PRO A 169 4.23 -13.32 6.06
CA PRO A 169 3.47 -13.59 7.29
C PRO A 169 3.77 -12.56 8.40
N PHE A 170 5.00 -12.05 8.47
CA PHE A 170 5.47 -11.03 9.41
C PHE A 170 6.83 -10.48 8.96
N THR A 171 7.30 -9.39 9.56
CA THR A 171 8.65 -8.87 9.31
C THR A 171 9.64 -9.64 10.19
N THR A 172 10.55 -10.41 9.58
CA THR A 172 11.38 -11.40 10.30
C THR A 172 12.31 -10.83 11.36
N THR A 173 12.66 -9.54 11.25
CA THR A 173 13.46 -8.81 12.25
C THR A 173 12.73 -8.62 13.57
N PHE A 174 11.40 -8.51 13.52
CA PHE A 174 10.57 -8.20 14.68
C PHE A 174 9.84 -9.46 15.19
N SER A 175 8.99 -9.29 16.19
CA SER A 175 8.21 -10.41 16.72
C SER A 175 7.26 -10.98 15.65
N ARG A 176 6.81 -12.23 15.84
CA ARG A 176 5.79 -12.87 14.98
C ARG A 176 4.45 -12.12 14.98
N GLU A 177 4.24 -11.26 15.98
CA GLU A 177 3.08 -10.38 16.05
C GLU A 177 3.17 -9.20 15.08
N SER A 178 4.36 -8.84 14.61
CA SER A 178 4.53 -7.81 13.57
C SER A 178 3.81 -8.18 12.26
N PRO A 179 3.28 -7.22 11.51
CA PRO A 179 2.88 -7.47 10.13
C PRO A 179 4.09 -7.59 9.21
N SER A 180 3.86 -8.06 7.98
CA SER A 180 4.74 -7.75 6.85
C SER A 180 4.72 -6.26 6.55
N ARG A 181 5.55 -5.80 5.60
CA ARG A 181 5.46 -4.43 5.06
C ARG A 181 5.60 -3.32 6.12
N THR A 182 6.29 -3.59 7.23
CA THR A 182 6.51 -2.61 8.31
C THR A 182 7.26 -1.37 7.83
N GLY A 183 8.15 -1.53 6.84
CA GLY A 183 8.78 -0.41 6.15
C GLY A 183 7.78 0.48 5.42
N ARG A 184 6.78 -0.10 4.73
CA ARG A 184 5.72 0.68 4.07
C ARG A 184 4.91 1.48 5.09
N TRP A 185 4.61 0.89 6.24
CA TRP A 185 3.87 1.56 7.32
C TRP A 185 4.67 2.72 7.92
N LEU A 186 5.96 2.54 8.20
CA LEU A 186 6.84 3.64 8.63
C LEU A 186 6.96 4.73 7.55
N GLY A 187 7.10 4.34 6.29
CA GLY A 187 7.10 5.24 5.15
C GLY A 187 5.84 6.10 5.07
N TYR A 188 4.67 5.51 5.34
CA TYR A 188 3.41 6.23 5.45
C TYR A 188 3.41 7.26 6.60
N GLN A 189 3.97 6.92 7.77
CA GLN A 189 4.09 7.88 8.88
C GLN A 189 5.06 9.04 8.56
N ILE A 190 6.14 8.76 7.83
CA ILE A 190 7.06 9.79 7.33
C ILE A 190 6.33 10.75 6.40
N VAL A 191 5.61 10.22 5.41
CA VAL A 191 4.84 11.04 4.45
C VAL A 191 3.75 11.85 5.16
N LYS A 192 3.05 11.27 6.14
CA LYS A 192 2.09 12.02 6.97
C LYS A 192 2.75 13.15 7.75
N SER A 193 3.93 12.91 8.31
CA SER A 193 4.69 13.93 9.05
C SER A 193 5.15 15.04 8.11
N TYR A 194 5.59 14.69 6.89
CA TYR A 194 5.90 15.64 5.83
C TYR A 194 4.70 16.51 5.45
N LEU A 195 3.53 15.92 5.20
CA LEU A 195 2.31 16.69 4.88
C LEU A 195 1.87 17.63 6.02
N LYS A 196 2.16 17.30 7.28
CA LYS A 196 1.92 18.21 8.41
C LYS A 196 2.84 19.44 8.39
N GLN A 197 4.06 19.31 7.88
CA GLN A 197 5.00 20.42 7.72
C GLN A 197 4.72 21.25 6.45
N HIS A 198 3.98 20.67 5.49
CA HIS A 198 3.68 21.26 4.18
C HIS A 198 2.16 21.28 3.88
N PRO A 199 1.34 22.02 4.67
CA PRO A 199 -0.11 22.03 4.51
C PRO A 199 -0.60 22.59 3.16
N GLU A 200 0.26 23.31 2.44
CA GLU A 200 0.02 23.84 1.09
C GLU A 200 0.15 22.79 -0.02
N LEU A 201 0.73 21.62 0.29
CA LEU A 201 0.98 20.58 -0.70
C LEU A 201 -0.30 19.80 -1.00
N ASN A 202 -0.67 19.74 -2.27
CA ASN A 202 -1.79 18.92 -2.72
C ASN A 202 -1.34 17.49 -3.10
N LEU A 203 -2.31 16.59 -3.28
CA LEU A 203 -2.05 15.19 -3.59
C LEU A 203 -1.27 15.00 -4.90
N GLN A 204 -1.56 15.81 -5.93
CA GLN A 204 -0.88 15.71 -7.22
C GLN A 204 0.63 15.98 -7.07
N LYS A 205 0.98 17.09 -6.41
CA LYS A 205 2.37 17.44 -6.13
C LYS A 205 3.05 16.40 -5.24
N LEU A 206 2.34 15.86 -4.24
CA LEU A 206 2.86 14.77 -3.41
C LEU A 206 3.28 13.57 -4.28
N MET A 207 2.43 13.13 -5.19
CA MET A 207 2.72 11.97 -6.05
C MET A 207 3.89 12.22 -7.00
N GLN A 208 4.13 13.47 -7.38
CA GLN A 208 5.25 13.90 -8.23
C GLN A 208 6.59 14.08 -7.49
N LEU A 209 6.61 14.09 -6.15
CA LEU A 209 7.85 14.24 -5.41
C LEU A 209 8.82 13.09 -5.72
N SER A 210 10.04 13.44 -6.13
CA SER A 210 11.09 12.48 -6.46
C SER A 210 12.29 12.51 -5.52
N ASP A 211 12.48 13.58 -4.76
CA ASP A 211 13.56 13.68 -3.78
C ASP A 211 13.11 13.13 -2.42
N TYR A 212 13.27 11.82 -2.23
CA TYR A 212 12.87 11.15 -1.01
C TYR A 212 13.80 11.43 0.17
N GLN A 213 15.04 11.87 -0.07
CA GLN A 213 15.91 12.32 1.00
C GLN A 213 15.43 13.67 1.55
N GLN A 214 15.01 14.59 0.68
CA GLN A 214 14.35 15.84 1.06
C GLN A 214 13.08 15.54 1.86
N VAL A 215 12.21 14.65 1.37
CA VAL A 215 10.97 14.25 2.09
C VAL A 215 11.28 13.76 3.50
N LEU A 216 12.28 12.88 3.67
CA LEU A 216 12.68 12.43 5.01
C LEU A 216 13.18 13.61 5.87
N SER A 217 14.08 14.45 5.36
CA SER A 217 14.68 15.58 6.09
C SER A 217 13.63 16.59 6.55
N ASP A 218 12.68 16.91 5.69
CA ASP A 218 11.68 17.93 5.90
C ASP A 218 10.49 17.41 6.69
N SER A 219 10.26 16.09 6.71
CA SER A 219 9.22 15.48 7.54
C SER A 219 9.39 15.74 9.03
N LYS A 220 10.62 16.03 9.48
CA LYS A 220 11.02 16.09 10.90
C LYS A 220 10.57 14.85 11.69
N TYR A 221 10.46 13.71 11.00
CA TYR A 221 9.93 12.47 11.57
C TYR A 221 10.79 11.97 12.75
N LYS A 222 10.17 11.97 13.94
CA LYS A 222 10.75 11.56 15.22
C LYS A 222 9.65 10.93 16.09
N PRO A 223 9.31 9.65 15.83
CA PRO A 223 8.27 8.95 16.58
C PRO A 223 8.65 8.62 18.03
#